data_AF-A0A2L1GG33-F1
#
_entry.id   AF-A0A2L1GG33-F1
#
_cell.length_a   1.000
_cell.length_b   1.000
_cell.length_c   1.000
_cell.angle_alpha   90.00
_cell.angle_beta   90.00
_cell.angle_gamma   90.00
#
_symmetry.space_group_name_H-M   'P 1'
#
loop_
_entity.id
_entity.type
_entity.pdbx_description
1 polymer ?
#
loop_
_entity_poly.entity_id
_entity_poly.type
_entity_poly.pdbx_seq_one_letter_code
_entity_poly.pdbx_strand_id
1 'polypeptide(L)'
;KYIWLAMKHGTTCSSGSGDNGSISCDDMPTIDLIPQYLRFLQEWVEHFCKQRQEKVNAVITNCNSCKNTSGERKIGDTCNSDCKTECKNKCEAYKKFIEECKGTADGGTSGSSWVKRWDQIYKRYSKYIEDAK
;
A
#
# COMPACT_ATOMS: atom_id res chain seq x y z
N LYS A 1 5.05 28.13 12.20
CA LYS A 1 5.41 28.04 13.64
C LYS A 1 4.19 27.93 14.57
N TYR A 2 3.30 28.93 14.64
CA TYR A 2 2.15 28.90 15.57
C TYR A 2 1.13 27.78 15.27
N ILE A 3 0.85 27.52 13.99
CA ILE A 3 -0.04 26.43 13.55
C ILE A 3 0.52 25.05 13.99
N TRP A 4 1.81 24.81 13.75
CA TRP A 4 2.49 23.57 14.17
C TRP A 4 2.46 23.36 15.68
N LEU A 5 2.69 24.43 16.46
CA LEU A 5 2.64 24.36 17.92
C LEU A 5 1.23 23.96 18.42
N ALA A 6 0.18 24.54 17.84
CA ALA A 6 -1.20 24.18 18.16
C ALA A 6 -1.51 22.71 17.81
N MET A 7 -1.06 22.23 16.63
CA MET A 7 -1.21 20.83 16.24
C MET A 7 -0.50 19.90 17.23
N LYS A 8 0.76 20.20 17.57
CA LYS A 8 1.55 19.43 18.54
C LYS A 8 0.85 19.29 19.89
N HIS A 9 0.32 20.38 20.44
CA HIS A 9 -0.42 20.35 21.71
C HIS A 9 -1.74 19.56 21.63
N GLY A 10 -2.36 19.50 20.44
CA GLY A 10 -3.57 18.70 20.21
C GLY A 10 -3.32 17.21 20.01
N THR A 11 -2.07 16.80 19.73
CA THR A 11 -1.70 15.38 19.60
C THR A 11 -1.05 14.86 20.87
N THR A 12 -1.36 13.63 21.28
CA THR A 12 -0.49 12.91 22.24
C THR A 12 0.75 12.47 21.47
N CYS A 13 1.86 13.20 21.58
CA CYS A 13 3.15 12.68 21.13
C CYS A 13 3.50 11.48 22.01
N SER A 14 3.11 10.28 21.56
CA SER A 14 3.55 9.03 22.14
C SER A 14 5.00 8.84 21.75
N SER A 15 5.90 9.17 22.67
CA SER A 15 7.33 8.86 22.62
C SER A 15 7.54 7.34 22.65
N GLY A 16 7.18 6.64 21.58
CA GLY A 16 7.23 5.18 21.54
C GLY A 16 6.56 4.57 20.32
N SER A 17 7.23 4.63 19.17
CA SER A 17 7.11 3.59 18.14
C SER A 17 8.37 3.57 17.31
N GLY A 18 9.06 2.42 17.36
CA GLY A 18 10.36 2.18 16.77
C GLY A 18 10.30 1.98 15.26
N ASP A 19 10.18 3.07 14.53
CA ASP A 19 10.48 3.12 13.11
C ASP A 19 11.84 3.84 12.90
N ASN A 20 12.69 3.27 12.04
CA ASN A 20 14.05 3.75 11.73
C ASN A 20 14.02 5.04 10.88
N GLY A 21 13.40 6.08 11.41
CA GLY A 21 13.26 7.40 10.81
C GLY A 21 12.65 8.34 11.83
N SER A 22 13.44 8.74 12.83
CA SER A 22 13.01 9.66 13.89
C SER A 22 12.64 11.03 13.32
N ILE A 23 11.38 11.19 12.90
CA ILE A 23 10.76 12.51 12.80
C ILE A 23 10.47 12.90 14.25
N SER A 24 11.33 13.75 14.83
CA SER A 24 11.08 14.29 16.16
C SER A 24 9.79 15.11 16.11
N CYS A 25 8.89 14.91 17.08
CA CYS A 25 7.75 15.81 17.32
C CYS A 25 8.18 17.27 17.54
N ASP A 26 9.46 17.53 17.80
CA ASP A 26 10.02 18.86 17.97
C ASP A 26 10.32 19.55 16.64
N ASP A 27 10.53 18.80 15.56
CA ASP A 27 10.87 19.35 14.26
C ASP A 27 9.62 19.71 13.47
N MET A 28 9.54 20.96 13.02
CA MET A 28 8.49 21.38 12.10
C MET A 28 8.70 20.64 10.76
N PRO A 29 7.72 19.86 10.29
CA PRO A 29 7.88 19.12 9.06
C PRO A 29 7.99 20.09 7.88
N THR A 30 8.88 19.77 6.94
CA THR A 30 9.04 20.54 5.69
C THR A 30 8.01 20.18 4.63
N ILE A 31 6.97 19.41 5.00
CA ILE A 31 5.91 18.95 4.10
C ILE A 31 5.19 20.10 3.41
N ASP A 32 5.07 21.26 4.05
CA ASP A 32 4.42 22.45 3.48
C ASP A 32 5.16 22.98 2.24
N LEU A 33 6.45 22.67 2.07
CA LEU A 33 7.26 23.03 0.92
C LEU A 33 7.04 22.10 -0.30
N ILE A 34 6.41 20.95 -0.09
CA ILE A 34 6.11 19.98 -1.15
C ILE A 34 4.78 20.36 -1.79
N PRO A 35 4.65 20.47 -3.13
CA PRO A 35 3.36 20.71 -3.78
C PRO A 35 2.27 19.76 -3.27
N GLN A 36 1.08 20.31 -3.00
CA GLN A 36 -0.03 19.54 -2.41
C GLN A 36 -0.37 18.27 -3.20
N TYR A 37 -0.27 18.33 -4.53
CA TYR A 37 -0.47 17.16 -5.39
C TYR A 37 0.49 16.00 -5.06
N LEU A 38 1.77 16.31 -4.79
CA LEU A 38 2.77 15.30 -4.44
C LEU A 38 2.56 14.76 -3.03
N ARG A 39 2.09 15.59 -2.08
CA ARG A 39 1.69 15.11 -0.74
C ARG A 39 0.53 14.11 -0.81
N PHE A 40 -0.53 14.47 -1.53
CA PHE A 40 -1.66 13.54 -1.71
C PHE A 40 -1.28 12.29 -2.49
N LEU A 41 -0.33 12.39 -3.43
CA LEU A 41 0.21 11.21 -4.10
C LEU A 41 0.97 10.31 -3.12
N GLN A 42 1.79 10.88 -2.25
CA GLN A 42 2.51 10.13 -1.22
C GLN A 42 1.52 9.42 -0.28
N GLU A 43 0.54 10.13 0.28
CA GLU A 43 -0.50 9.53 1.14
C GLU A 43 -1.26 8.41 0.42
N TRP A 44 -1.59 8.62 -0.86
CA TRP A 44 -2.26 7.61 -1.68
C TRP A 44 -1.40 6.36 -1.89
N VAL A 45 -0.10 6.52 -2.14
CA VAL A 45 0.86 5.40 -2.28
C VAL A 45 1.04 4.67 -0.94
N GLU A 46 1.17 5.38 0.16
CA GLU A 46 1.29 4.78 1.50
C GLU A 46 0.05 3.94 1.84
N HIS A 47 -1.15 4.48 1.57
CA HIS A 47 -2.40 3.78 1.79
C HIS A 47 -2.53 2.52 0.90
N PHE A 48 -2.13 2.62 -0.38
CA PHE A 48 -2.06 1.47 -1.28
C PHE A 48 -1.10 0.39 -0.76
N CYS A 49 0.12 0.79 -0.41
CA CYS A 49 1.18 -0.12 0.03
C CYS A 49 0.78 -0.87 1.30
N LYS A 50 0.13 -0.19 2.26
CA LYS A 50 -0.38 -0.84 3.48
C LYS A 50 -1.39 -1.94 3.16
N GLN A 51 -2.42 -1.64 2.37
CA GLN A 51 -3.42 -2.63 1.97
C GLN A 51 -2.80 -3.77 1.14
N ARG A 52 -1.91 -3.42 0.21
CA ARG A 52 -1.18 -4.40 -0.61
C ARG A 52 -0.37 -5.35 0.28
N GLN A 53 0.33 -4.83 1.28
CA GLN A 53 1.14 -5.63 2.20
C GLN A 53 0.28 -6.67 2.93
N GLU A 54 -0.87 -6.26 3.47
CA GLU A 54 -1.80 -7.18 4.15
C GLU A 54 -2.30 -8.30 3.22
N LYS A 55 -2.71 -7.95 2.00
CA LYS A 55 -3.18 -8.93 1.02
C LYS A 55 -2.07 -9.86 0.53
N VAL A 56 -0.87 -9.33 0.29
CA VAL A 56 0.30 -10.13 -0.13
C VAL A 56 0.76 -11.05 0.99
N ASN A 57 0.79 -10.59 2.24
CA ASN A 57 1.08 -11.45 3.40
C ASN A 57 0.09 -12.61 3.48
N ALA A 58 -1.20 -12.37 3.26
CA ALA A 58 -2.18 -13.45 3.20
C ALA A 58 -1.91 -14.45 2.07
N VAL A 59 -1.54 -13.99 0.88
CA VAL A 59 -1.13 -14.87 -0.24
C VAL A 59 0.10 -15.68 0.15
N ILE A 60 1.15 -15.03 0.64
CA ILE A 60 2.42 -15.65 1.03
C ILE A 60 2.17 -16.73 2.09
N THR A 61 1.44 -16.44 3.15
CA THR A 61 1.16 -17.42 4.23
C THR A 61 0.41 -18.64 3.72
N ASN A 62 -0.58 -18.47 2.85
CA ASN A 62 -1.40 -19.57 2.35
C ASN A 62 -0.78 -20.33 1.18
N CYS A 63 0.16 -19.72 0.45
CA CYS A 63 0.85 -20.34 -0.68
C CYS A 63 2.25 -20.87 -0.32
N ASN A 64 2.92 -20.35 0.70
CA ASN A 64 4.21 -20.89 1.15
C ASN A 64 4.06 -22.21 1.89
N SER A 65 2.92 -22.45 2.56
CA SER A 65 2.58 -23.77 3.11
C SER A 65 2.46 -24.85 2.02
N CYS A 66 2.33 -24.45 0.76
CA CYS A 66 2.34 -25.34 -0.41
C CYS A 66 3.74 -25.66 -0.95
N LYS A 67 4.79 -24.91 -0.55
CA LYS A 67 6.18 -25.25 -0.86
C LYS A 67 6.64 -26.31 0.14
N ASN A 68 6.41 -27.58 -0.19
CA ASN A 68 6.83 -28.68 0.67
C ASN A 68 8.34 -28.66 0.94
N THR A 69 8.67 -28.77 2.23
CA THR A 69 9.89 -29.35 2.76
C THR A 69 10.12 -30.73 2.15
N SER A 70 11.07 -30.85 1.23
CA SER A 70 12.00 -31.99 1.11
C SER A 70 12.74 -31.93 -0.22
N GLY A 71 14.07 -31.90 -0.14
CA GLY A 71 14.98 -31.90 -1.28
C GLY A 71 15.01 -33.19 -2.09
N GLU A 72 13.89 -33.93 -2.22
CA GLU A 72 13.89 -35.18 -3.00
C GLU A 72 12.54 -35.65 -3.54
N ARG A 73 11.41 -34.96 -3.31
CA ARG A 73 10.12 -35.36 -3.91
C ARG A 73 9.74 -34.51 -5.12
N LYS A 74 9.56 -35.20 -6.24
CA LYS A 74 9.01 -34.70 -7.50
C LYS A 74 7.76 -33.85 -7.27
N ILE A 75 7.80 -32.66 -7.85
CA ILE A 75 6.66 -31.83 -8.21
C ILE A 75 5.66 -32.72 -8.97
N GLY A 76 4.46 -32.92 -8.44
CA GLY A 76 3.48 -33.82 -9.05
C GLY A 76 2.18 -33.96 -8.28
N ASP A 77 2.16 -34.77 -7.22
CA ASP A 77 0.89 -35.43 -6.89
C ASP A 77 0.30 -35.18 -5.50
N THR A 78 0.95 -34.41 -4.62
CA THR A 78 0.37 -34.09 -3.30
C THR A 78 0.65 -32.65 -2.87
N CYS A 79 0.27 -31.69 -3.71
CA CYS A 79 -0.40 -30.51 -3.16
C CYS A 79 -1.79 -31.00 -2.75
N ASN A 80 -2.05 -31.15 -1.46
CA ASN A 80 -3.40 -31.46 -0.99
C ASN A 80 -4.38 -30.47 -1.66
N SER A 81 -5.55 -30.94 -2.12
CA SER A 81 -6.53 -30.12 -2.86
C SER A 81 -6.83 -28.77 -2.21
N ASP A 82 -6.72 -28.74 -0.89
CA ASP A 82 -7.03 -27.60 -0.04
C ASP A 82 -5.98 -26.50 -0.12
N CYS A 83 -4.70 -26.85 -0.26
CA CYS A 83 -3.62 -25.87 -0.47
C CYS A 83 -3.70 -25.25 -1.88
N LYS A 84 -4.08 -26.03 -2.90
CA LYS A 84 -4.40 -25.51 -4.24
C LYS A 84 -5.61 -24.57 -4.19
N THR A 85 -6.59 -24.85 -3.34
CA THR A 85 -7.83 -24.06 -3.25
C THR A 85 -7.63 -22.78 -2.46
N GLU A 86 -7.03 -22.82 -1.26
CA GLU A 86 -6.86 -21.63 -0.43
C GLU A 86 -5.83 -20.66 -0.99
N CYS A 87 -4.69 -21.15 -1.49
CA CYS A 87 -3.73 -20.31 -2.21
C CYS A 87 -4.40 -19.65 -3.43
N LYS A 88 -5.17 -20.41 -4.23
CA LYS A 88 -5.92 -19.85 -5.36
C LYS A 88 -6.93 -18.80 -4.90
N ASN A 89 -7.68 -19.06 -3.84
CA ASN A 89 -8.65 -18.10 -3.30
C ASN A 89 -7.98 -16.79 -2.87
N LYS A 90 -6.82 -16.85 -2.20
CA LYS A 90 -6.07 -15.63 -1.82
C LYS A 90 -5.49 -14.92 -3.05
N CYS A 91 -4.98 -15.64 -4.03
CA CYS A 91 -4.51 -15.06 -5.30
C CYS A 91 -5.63 -14.37 -6.07
N GLU A 92 -6.81 -14.99 -6.17
CA GLU A 92 -8.00 -14.39 -6.80
C GLU A 92 -8.49 -13.17 -6.00
N ALA A 93 -8.48 -13.23 -4.66
CA ALA A 93 -8.82 -12.07 -3.83
C ALA A 93 -7.83 -10.91 -4.02
N TYR A 94 -6.53 -11.20 -4.18
CA TYR A 94 -5.52 -10.19 -4.50
C TYR A 94 -5.72 -9.60 -5.90
N LYS A 95 -5.93 -10.45 -6.90
CA LYS A 95 -6.23 -10.02 -8.28
C LYS A 95 -7.46 -9.11 -8.31
N LYS A 96 -8.53 -9.53 -7.63
CA LYS A 96 -9.75 -8.75 -7.46
C LYS A 96 -9.47 -7.43 -6.74
N PHE A 97 -8.65 -7.41 -5.68
CA PHE A 97 -8.26 -6.15 -5.03
C PHE A 97 -7.59 -5.14 -5.99
N ILE A 98 -6.76 -5.62 -6.94
CA ILE A 98 -6.10 -4.75 -7.92
C ILE A 98 -7.06 -4.32 -9.05
N GLU A 99 -7.90 -5.23 -9.53
CA GLU A 99 -8.73 -5.06 -10.73
C GLU A 99 -10.13 -4.49 -10.44
N GLU A 100 -10.67 -4.72 -9.25
CA GLU A 100 -12.07 -4.43 -8.93
C GLU A 100 -12.33 -2.92 -8.92
N CYS A 101 -13.29 -2.49 -9.74
CA CYS A 101 -13.74 -1.11 -9.86
C CYS A 101 -14.90 -0.79 -8.91
N LYS A 102 -14.91 -1.37 -7.69
CA LYS A 102 -15.98 -1.15 -6.71
C LYS A 102 -15.60 -0.21 -5.57
N GLY A 103 -14.54 0.58 -5.75
CA GLY A 103 -13.96 1.37 -4.67
C GLY A 103 -15.00 2.26 -3.98
N THR A 104 -15.31 1.89 -2.74
CA THR A 104 -15.83 2.80 -1.72
C THR A 104 -14.74 3.83 -1.42
N ALA A 105 -15.09 4.98 -0.83
CA ALA A 105 -14.11 6.01 -0.47
C ALA A 105 -12.93 5.44 0.35
N ASP A 106 -13.22 4.43 1.18
CA ASP A 106 -12.26 3.72 2.03
C ASP A 106 -11.20 2.92 1.25
N GLY A 107 -11.46 2.57 -0.01
CA GLY A 107 -10.55 1.81 -0.87
C GLY A 107 -9.49 2.66 -1.56
N GLY A 108 -9.49 3.99 -1.40
CA GLY A 108 -8.52 4.90 -2.04
C GLY A 108 -8.63 5.01 -3.57
N THR A 109 -9.59 4.30 -4.16
CA THR A 109 -9.89 4.30 -5.59
C THR A 109 -11.32 4.77 -5.75
N SER A 110 -11.53 6.01 -6.19
CA SER A 110 -12.87 6.60 -6.34
C SER A 110 -13.66 5.87 -7.44
N GLY A 111 -14.28 4.74 -7.11
CA GLY A 111 -15.04 3.89 -8.04
C GLY A 111 -14.25 3.33 -9.24
N SER A 112 -12.92 3.37 -9.22
CA SER A 112 -12.03 2.89 -10.32
C SER A 112 -11.09 1.80 -9.83
N SER A 113 -10.40 1.10 -10.73
CA SER A 113 -9.32 0.19 -10.31
C SER A 113 -8.05 0.97 -9.98
N TRP A 114 -7.19 0.39 -9.15
CA TRP A 114 -5.88 0.97 -8.82
C TRP A 114 -5.05 1.28 -10.07
N VAL A 115 -5.07 0.37 -11.05
CA VAL A 115 -4.36 0.50 -12.33
C VAL A 115 -4.85 1.71 -13.12
N LYS A 116 -6.17 1.89 -13.24
CA LYS A 116 -6.74 3.05 -13.95
C LYS A 116 -6.42 4.37 -13.26
N ARG A 117 -6.46 4.38 -11.92
CA ARG A 117 -6.13 5.59 -11.16
C ARG A 117 -4.65 5.96 -11.29
N TRP A 118 -3.77 4.97 -11.27
CA TRP A 118 -2.34 5.18 -11.49
C TRP A 118 -2.04 5.78 -12.87
N ASP A 119 -2.68 5.29 -13.93
CA ASP A 119 -2.54 5.86 -15.29
C ASP A 119 -2.95 7.35 -15.34
N GLN A 120 -4.04 7.73 -14.67
CA GLN A 120 -4.47 9.13 -14.57
C GLN A 120 -3.46 10.00 -13.82
N ILE A 121 -2.93 9.49 -12.70
CA ILE A 121 -1.90 10.17 -11.90
C ILE A 121 -0.65 10.38 -12.76
N TYR A 122 -0.17 9.32 -13.43
CA TYR A 122 1.00 9.38 -14.27
C TYR A 122 0.85 10.42 -15.39
N LYS A 123 -0.26 10.39 -16.14
CA LYS A 123 -0.54 11.37 -17.20
C LYS A 123 -0.52 12.81 -16.68
N ARG A 124 -1.12 13.05 -15.52
CA ARG A 124 -1.14 14.39 -14.90
C ARG A 124 0.25 14.82 -14.44
N TYR A 125 1.01 13.91 -13.83
CA TYR A 125 2.40 14.18 -13.44
C TYR A 125 3.27 14.49 -14.66
N SER A 126 3.21 13.68 -15.71
CA SER A 126 3.92 13.93 -16.97
C SER A 126 3.56 15.29 -17.56
N LYS A 127 2.28 15.68 -17.55
CA LYS A 127 1.86 17.01 -17.98
C LYS A 127 2.56 18.12 -17.18
N TYR A 128 2.63 18.00 -15.85
CA TYR A 128 3.34 18.99 -15.02
C TYR A 128 4.83 19.09 -15.33
N ILE A 129 5.47 17.96 -15.69
CA ILE A 129 6.87 17.96 -16.11
C ILE A 129 7.04 18.68 -17.45
N GLU A 130 6.13 18.46 -18.41
CA GLU A 130 6.17 19.17 -19.70
C GLU A 130 5.86 20.65 -19.56
N ASP A 131 4.85 21.04 -18.76
CA ASP A 131 4.49 22.45 -18.53
C ASP A 131 5.59 23.24 -17.79
N ALA A 132 6.52 22.54 -17.12
CA ALA A 132 7.64 23.15 -16.40
C ALA A 132 8.93 23.29 -17.25
N LYS A 133 8.93 22.79 -18.49
CA LYS A 133 10.01 23.00 -19.46
C LYS A 133 9.87 24.35 -20.15
#